data_AF-A0A2R5G8I7-F1
#
_entry.id   AF-A0A2R5G8I7-F1
#
_cell.length_a   1.000
_cell.length_b   1.000
_cell.length_c   1.000
_cell.angle_alpha   90.00
_cell.angle_beta   90.00
_cell.angle_gamma   90.00
#
_symmetry.space_group_name_H-M   'P 1'
#
loop_
_entity.id
_entity.type
_entity.pdbx_description
1 polymer ?
#
loop_
_entity_poly.entity_id
_entity_poly.type
_entity_poly.pdbx_seq_one_letter_code
_entity_poly.pdbx_strand_id
1 'polypeptide(L)'
;MALESPSQDELNVLNNQDELVRKREEALDFLENDGDLARIERIHRQYTAWTYKTRGFPTESANEMRPPTLLQQMLAEFLGTGIVCLFGLGVNCASIICAAYAGLFPVGALWGITVTLAVLTTASVSGAHLNPAVSWAFALFRPEHFPVWKVVPYMAAQLAGAIIGSAICYGCFSNMIVIKEDAEGIIRGKLGSQVMSSPFNSYFPNPGFVGEDTGWTMQTVSPAGAFGVEALGTGFLMFVVLCLTDARHQLRISGGTVATGVGLTVAIVVSVFAPLDQTSINPARDFGPRLVTYALGWDAISIPGPQSGMWTYLVGPFVGTTFAGLLHDAMMYGL
;
A
#
# COMPACT_ATOMS: atom_id res chain seq x y z
N MET A 1 -21.56 58.17 -14.47
CA MET A 1 -21.54 57.43 -13.19
C MET A 1 -20.33 57.93 -12.42
N ALA A 2 -20.53 58.80 -11.43
CA ALA A 2 -19.46 59.23 -10.55
C ALA A 2 -19.19 58.12 -9.53
N LEU A 3 -17.93 57.73 -9.36
CA LEU A 3 -17.51 56.79 -8.31
C LEU A 3 -17.67 57.51 -6.97
N GLU A 4 -18.50 56.96 -6.08
CA GLU A 4 -18.64 57.48 -4.71
C GLU A 4 -17.33 57.27 -3.95
N SER A 5 -16.92 58.29 -3.20
CA SER A 5 -15.75 58.21 -2.32
C SER A 5 -16.00 57.22 -1.18
N PRO A 6 -14.97 56.47 -0.73
CA PRO A 6 -15.11 55.49 0.35
C PRO A 6 -15.72 56.12 1.60
N SER A 7 -16.58 55.36 2.27
CA SER A 7 -17.20 55.79 3.51
C SER A 7 -16.17 55.93 4.64
N GLN A 8 -16.48 56.74 5.65
CA GLN A 8 -15.55 56.98 6.77
C GLN A 8 -15.24 55.69 7.55
N ASP A 9 -16.16 54.74 7.58
CA ASP A 9 -15.96 53.43 8.18
C ASP A 9 -14.98 52.56 7.38
N GLU A 10 -15.04 52.60 6.04
CA GLU A 10 -14.07 51.91 5.18
C GLU A 10 -12.65 52.49 5.34
N LEU A 11 -12.53 53.82 5.46
CA LEU A 11 -11.25 54.47 5.75
C LEU A 11 -10.70 54.09 7.12
N ASN A 12 -11.56 53.93 8.13
CA ASN A 12 -11.15 53.51 9.47
C ASN A 12 -10.71 52.03 9.51
N VAL A 13 -11.34 51.16 8.72
CA VAL A 13 -10.91 49.75 8.58
C VAL A 13 -9.56 49.66 7.87
N LEU A 14 -9.36 50.42 6.79
CA LEU A 14 -8.09 50.46 6.05
C LEU A 14 -6.95 50.99 6.93
N ASN A 15 -7.17 52.08 7.67
CA ASN A 15 -6.17 52.62 8.59
C ASN A 15 -5.80 51.65 9.72
N ASN A 16 -6.78 50.90 10.26
CA ASN A 16 -6.50 49.87 11.26
C ASN A 16 -5.73 48.67 10.66
N GLN A 17 -6.01 48.30 9.42
CA GLN A 17 -5.27 47.25 8.71
C GLN A 17 -3.83 47.67 8.45
N ASP A 18 -3.61 48.91 8.02
CA ASP A 18 -2.26 49.45 7.79
C ASP A 18 -1.44 49.57 9.09
N GLU A 19 -2.09 49.93 10.21
CA GLU A 19 -1.40 49.97 11.52
C GLU A 19 -1.03 48.56 12.02
N LEU A 20 -1.86 47.55 11.74
CA LEU A 20 -1.56 46.15 12.07
C LEU A 20 -0.46 45.58 11.18
N VAL A 21 -0.42 45.93 9.90
CA VAL A 21 0.66 45.56 8.98
C VAL A 21 1.97 46.19 9.43
N ARG A 22 1.97 47.47 9.79
CA ARG A 22 3.17 48.16 10.28
C ARG A 22 3.70 47.57 11.58
N LYS A 23 2.82 47.28 12.55
CA LYS A 23 3.22 46.60 13.80
C LYS A 23 3.75 45.18 13.57
N ARG A 24 3.25 44.49 12.54
CA ARG A 24 3.75 43.18 12.13
C ARG A 24 5.13 43.28 11.48
N GLU A 25 5.37 44.27 10.63
CA GLU A 25 6.67 44.54 10.00
C GLU A 25 7.73 44.94 11.05
N GLU A 26 7.39 45.84 11.97
CA GLU A 26 8.27 46.22 13.09
C GLU A 26 8.60 45.03 14.02
N ALA A 27 7.65 44.12 14.23
CA ALA A 27 7.88 42.88 14.98
C ALA A 27 8.74 41.87 14.20
N LEU A 28 8.62 41.82 12.87
CA LEU A 28 9.42 40.96 12.01
C LEU A 28 10.89 41.44 11.94
N ASP A 29 11.12 42.75 11.86
CA ASP A 29 12.46 43.36 11.91
C ASP A 29 13.16 43.13 13.25
N PHE A 30 12.40 43.12 14.36
CA PHE A 30 12.93 42.78 15.68
C PHE A 30 13.35 41.30 15.79
N LEU A 31 12.62 40.40 15.13
CA LEU A 31 12.86 38.94 15.16
C LEU A 31 13.95 38.48 14.17
N GLU A 32 14.21 39.25 13.09
CA GLU A 32 15.28 38.96 12.12
C GLU A 32 16.69 39.10 12.70
N ASN A 33 16.84 39.83 13.81
CA ASN A 33 18.13 40.08 14.47
C ASN A 33 18.61 38.92 15.37
N ASP A 34 17.82 37.86 15.58
CA ASP A 34 18.19 36.72 16.42
C ASP A 34 18.38 35.45 15.55
N GLY A 35 19.63 35.15 15.21
CA GLY A 35 20.00 34.20 14.13
C GLY A 35 19.51 32.76 14.31
N ASP A 36 19.14 32.33 15.52
CA ASP A 36 18.58 31.00 15.77
C ASP A 36 17.07 30.92 15.44
N LEU A 37 16.33 32.03 15.59
CA LEU A 37 14.92 32.11 15.18
C LEU A 37 14.80 32.09 13.66
N ALA A 38 15.68 32.79 12.94
CA ALA A 38 15.70 32.76 11.47
C ALA A 38 15.97 31.34 10.89
N ARG A 39 16.67 30.49 11.64
CA ARG A 39 16.90 29.08 11.26
C ARG A 39 15.67 28.21 11.53
N ILE A 40 15.07 28.33 12.71
CA ILE A 40 13.84 27.63 13.08
C ILE A 40 12.69 28.05 12.16
N GLU A 41 12.58 29.33 11.85
CA GLU A 41 11.56 29.88 10.96
C GLU A 41 11.77 29.43 9.52
N ARG A 42 13.02 29.28 9.05
CA ARG A 42 13.31 28.71 7.72
C ARG A 42 12.93 27.23 7.64
N ILE A 43 13.25 26.45 8.67
CA ILE A 43 12.84 25.04 8.77
C ILE A 43 11.32 24.95 8.84
N HIS A 44 10.68 25.83 9.62
CA HIS A 44 9.23 25.90 9.73
C HIS A 44 8.59 26.30 8.40
N ARG A 45 9.10 27.30 7.68
CA ARG A 45 8.61 27.69 6.35
C ARG A 45 8.80 26.57 5.32
N GLN A 46 9.92 25.85 5.35
CA GLN A 46 10.15 24.68 4.48
C GLN A 46 9.19 23.54 4.80
N TYR A 47 9.00 23.24 6.08
CA TYR A 47 8.04 22.24 6.55
C TYR A 47 6.62 22.61 6.16
N THR A 48 6.22 23.86 6.43
CA THR A 48 4.91 24.44 6.14
C THR A 48 4.65 24.51 4.63
N ALA A 49 5.63 24.90 3.81
CA ALA A 49 5.50 24.87 2.35
C ALA A 49 5.37 23.44 1.80
N TRP A 50 6.08 22.47 2.40
CA TRP A 50 5.93 21.07 2.07
C TRP A 50 4.54 20.54 2.46
N THR A 51 4.03 20.86 3.65
CA THR A 51 2.67 20.48 4.07
C THR A 51 1.59 21.18 3.24
N TYR A 52 1.71 22.47 2.92
CA TYR A 52 0.81 23.18 2.01
C TYR A 52 0.73 22.50 0.64
N LYS A 53 1.90 22.09 0.11
CA LYS A 53 2.01 21.43 -1.19
C LYS A 53 1.46 20.00 -1.20
N THR A 54 1.45 19.31 -0.06
CA THR A 54 1.07 17.89 0.03
C THR A 54 -0.30 17.65 0.67
N ARG A 55 -0.81 18.55 1.53
CA ARG A 55 -1.99 18.33 2.37
C ARG A 55 -3.12 19.36 2.20
N GLY A 56 -2.93 20.43 1.42
CA GLY A 56 -3.85 21.58 1.39
C GLY A 56 -3.63 22.53 2.56
N PHE A 57 -4.53 23.52 2.75
CA PHE A 57 -4.42 24.50 3.84
C PHE A 57 -4.38 23.77 5.21
N PRO A 58 -3.41 24.07 6.09
CA PRO A 58 -3.46 23.59 7.47
C PRO A 58 -4.72 24.19 8.09
N THR A 59 -5.55 23.31 8.64
CA THR A 59 -6.63 23.69 9.53
C THR A 59 -6.05 24.35 10.79
N GLU A 60 -6.85 25.22 11.42
CA GLU A 60 -6.42 26.28 12.33
C GLU A 60 -5.79 25.81 13.66
N SER A 61 -5.65 24.50 13.92
CA SER A 61 -5.20 23.98 15.20
C SER A 61 -3.77 23.39 15.19
N ALA A 62 -2.97 23.75 16.20
CA ALA A 62 -1.59 23.27 16.37
C ALA A 62 -1.46 21.73 16.53
N ASN A 63 -2.56 21.03 16.86
CA ASN A 63 -2.59 19.58 16.97
C ASN A 63 -2.63 18.87 15.61
N GLU A 64 -3.15 19.52 14.56
CA GLU A 64 -3.24 18.96 13.21
C GLU A 64 -1.89 19.00 12.47
N MET A 65 -0.96 19.83 12.92
CA MET A 65 0.39 19.99 12.34
C MET A 65 1.43 19.02 12.90
N ARG A 66 1.12 18.24 13.94
CA ARG A 66 2.07 17.29 14.54
C ARG A 66 2.28 16.11 13.59
N PRO A 67 3.52 15.79 13.20
CA PRO A 67 3.78 14.58 12.44
C PRO A 67 3.36 13.36 13.28
N PRO A 68 2.69 12.36 12.67
CA PRO A 68 2.31 11.15 13.38
C PRO A 68 3.51 10.49 14.05
N THR A 69 3.32 10.02 15.28
CA THR A 69 4.33 9.24 16.01
C THR A 69 4.58 7.88 15.33
N LEU A 70 5.70 7.23 15.63
CA LEU A 70 5.99 5.89 15.11
C LEU A 70 4.88 4.89 15.46
N LEU A 71 4.34 4.93 16.67
CA LEU A 71 3.25 4.04 17.08
C LEU A 71 2.00 4.27 16.23
N GLN A 72 1.62 5.53 15.96
CA GLN A 72 0.48 5.83 15.08
C GLN A 72 0.73 5.33 13.65
N GLN A 73 1.95 5.49 13.14
CA GLN A 73 2.34 4.96 11.83
C GLN A 73 2.22 3.43 11.79
N MET A 74 2.74 2.74 12.80
CA MET A 74 2.63 1.28 12.92
C MET A 74 1.17 0.81 13.03
N LEU A 75 0.32 1.52 13.78
CA LEU A 75 -1.11 1.22 13.86
C LEU A 75 -1.80 1.38 12.50
N ALA A 76 -1.45 2.42 11.74
CA ALA A 76 -1.97 2.61 10.39
C ALA A 76 -1.49 1.52 9.42
N GLU A 77 -0.22 1.10 9.48
CA GLU A 77 0.30 -0.02 8.68
C GLU A 77 -0.36 -1.36 9.03
N PHE A 78 -0.58 -1.60 10.33
CA PHE A 78 -1.32 -2.75 10.83
C PHE A 78 -2.76 -2.77 10.28
N LEU A 79 -3.50 -1.67 10.42
CA LEU A 79 -4.88 -1.56 9.96
C LEU A 79 -4.98 -1.65 8.44
N GLY A 80 -4.12 -0.95 7.70
CA GLY A 80 -4.14 -0.95 6.24
C GLY A 80 -3.81 -2.33 5.65
N THR A 81 -2.77 -2.99 6.17
CA THR A 81 -2.43 -4.35 5.72
C THR A 81 -3.49 -5.37 6.14
N GLY A 82 -4.12 -5.17 7.31
CA GLY A 82 -5.28 -5.92 7.76
C GLY A 82 -6.49 -5.76 6.84
N ILE A 83 -6.79 -4.54 6.36
CA ILE A 83 -7.84 -4.28 5.35
C ILE A 83 -7.52 -5.01 4.04
N VAL A 84 -6.27 -4.90 3.57
CA VAL A 84 -5.81 -5.60 2.35
C VAL A 84 -6.03 -7.11 2.47
N CYS A 85 -5.65 -7.71 3.60
CA CYS A 85 -5.80 -9.16 3.80
C CYS A 85 -7.24 -9.57 4.12
N LEU A 86 -8.02 -8.76 4.85
CA LEU A 86 -9.41 -9.10 5.14
C LEU A 86 -10.24 -9.12 3.86
N PHE A 87 -10.26 -8.00 3.12
CA PHE A 87 -11.14 -7.87 1.96
C PHE A 87 -10.54 -8.51 0.71
N GLY A 88 -9.22 -8.42 0.50
CA GLY A 88 -8.59 -9.07 -0.65
C GLY A 88 -8.71 -10.59 -0.60
N LEU A 89 -8.40 -11.21 0.55
CA LEU A 89 -8.61 -12.65 0.71
C LEU A 89 -10.09 -13.01 0.73
N GLY A 90 -10.95 -12.11 1.22
CA GLY A 90 -12.40 -12.23 1.14
C GLY A 90 -12.93 -12.28 -0.31
N VAL A 91 -12.37 -11.46 -1.21
CA VAL A 91 -12.66 -11.52 -2.66
C VAL A 91 -12.28 -12.90 -3.22
N ASN A 92 -11.13 -13.42 -2.83
CA ASN A 92 -10.71 -14.76 -3.24
C ASN A 92 -11.63 -15.84 -2.67
N CYS A 93 -12.04 -15.74 -1.40
CA CYS A 93 -12.96 -16.69 -0.79
C CYS A 93 -14.33 -16.65 -1.49
N ALA A 94 -14.86 -15.46 -1.76
CA ALA A 94 -16.10 -15.29 -2.50
C ALA A 94 -16.01 -15.92 -3.90
N SER A 95 -14.87 -15.74 -4.60
CA SER A 95 -14.65 -16.34 -5.92
C SER A 95 -14.52 -17.86 -5.86
N ILE A 96 -13.59 -18.38 -5.05
CA ILE A 96 -13.17 -19.78 -5.10
C ILE A 96 -14.08 -20.67 -4.26
N ILE A 97 -14.43 -20.24 -3.05
CA ILE A 97 -15.25 -21.04 -2.13
C ILE A 97 -16.72 -20.92 -2.51
N CYS A 98 -17.20 -19.70 -2.77
CA CYS A 98 -18.62 -19.44 -3.01
C CYS A 98 -19.01 -19.37 -4.50
N ALA A 99 -18.05 -19.49 -5.42
CA ALA A 99 -18.29 -19.38 -6.88
C ALA A 99 -19.02 -18.07 -7.27
N ALA A 100 -18.79 -16.98 -6.53
CA ALA A 100 -19.54 -15.73 -6.70
C ALA A 100 -19.22 -14.99 -8.01
N TYR A 101 -18.05 -15.25 -8.60
CA TYR A 101 -17.55 -14.56 -9.78
C TYR A 101 -17.05 -15.55 -10.83
N ALA A 102 -17.19 -15.17 -12.10
CA ALA A 102 -16.58 -15.88 -13.23
C ALA A 102 -15.37 -15.11 -13.77
N GLY A 103 -14.24 -15.80 -13.91
CA GLY A 103 -12.99 -15.23 -14.44
C GLY A 103 -12.24 -14.32 -13.47
N LEU A 104 -11.07 -13.85 -13.90
CA LEU A 104 -10.16 -13.06 -13.06
C LEU A 104 -10.43 -11.56 -13.07
N PHE A 105 -11.18 -11.02 -14.03
CA PHE A 105 -11.45 -9.58 -14.09
C PHE A 105 -12.15 -9.06 -12.81
N PRO A 106 -13.24 -9.69 -12.30
CA PRO A 106 -13.86 -9.25 -11.04
C PRO A 106 -12.91 -9.35 -9.85
N VAL A 107 -12.09 -10.40 -9.80
CA VAL A 107 -11.09 -10.61 -8.74
C VAL A 107 -10.07 -9.47 -8.76
N GLY A 108 -9.43 -9.21 -9.90
CA GLY A 108 -8.46 -8.13 -10.06
C GLY A 108 -9.06 -6.76 -9.73
N ALA A 109 -10.23 -6.44 -10.28
CA ALA A 109 -10.90 -5.17 -10.01
C ALA A 109 -11.16 -4.95 -8.51
N LEU A 110 -11.70 -5.96 -7.81
CA LEU A 110 -12.00 -5.86 -6.38
C LEU A 110 -10.75 -5.82 -5.50
N TRP A 111 -9.66 -6.49 -5.90
CA TRP A 111 -8.35 -6.35 -5.26
C TRP A 111 -7.83 -4.91 -5.39
N GLY A 112 -7.92 -4.31 -6.58
CA GLY A 112 -7.52 -2.92 -6.79
C GLY A 112 -8.35 -1.92 -5.99
N ILE A 113 -9.67 -2.13 -5.90
CA ILE A 113 -10.56 -1.32 -5.04
C ILE A 113 -10.15 -1.46 -3.58
N THR A 114 -9.91 -2.68 -3.11
CA THR A 114 -9.47 -2.95 -1.74
C THR A 114 -8.18 -2.19 -1.40
N VAL A 115 -7.17 -2.26 -2.26
CA VAL A 115 -5.91 -1.54 -2.06
C VAL A 115 -6.11 -0.03 -2.09
N THR A 116 -6.94 0.48 -3.01
CA THR A 116 -7.28 1.92 -3.06
C THR A 116 -7.86 2.38 -1.72
N LEU A 117 -8.82 1.64 -1.16
CA LEU A 117 -9.45 1.98 0.11
C LEU A 117 -8.47 1.89 1.28
N ALA A 118 -7.62 0.87 1.31
CA ALA A 118 -6.59 0.73 2.34
C ALA A 118 -5.60 1.92 2.31
N VAL A 119 -5.19 2.36 1.12
CA VAL A 119 -4.33 3.54 0.96
C VAL A 119 -5.07 4.81 1.40
N LEU A 120 -6.28 5.05 0.91
CA LEU A 120 -7.06 6.25 1.25
C LEU A 120 -7.31 6.39 2.76
N THR A 121 -7.45 5.27 3.47
CA THR A 121 -7.75 5.28 4.91
C THR A 121 -6.52 5.41 5.80
N THR A 122 -5.32 5.09 5.31
CA THR A 122 -4.10 5.02 6.16
C THR A 122 -2.96 5.93 5.71
N ALA A 123 -2.98 6.44 4.47
CA ALA A 123 -1.89 7.23 3.89
C ALA A 123 -1.63 8.54 4.64
N SER A 124 -2.67 9.16 5.22
CA SER A 124 -2.54 10.39 6.00
C SER A 124 -1.67 10.23 7.26
N VAL A 125 -1.54 9.00 7.76
CA VAL A 125 -0.81 8.68 8.99
C VAL A 125 0.54 8.06 8.70
N SER A 126 0.60 6.94 7.95
CA SER A 126 1.86 6.19 7.72
C SER A 126 2.50 6.40 6.36
N GLY A 127 1.78 6.99 5.41
CA GLY A 127 2.12 6.94 3.98
C GLY A 127 1.60 5.68 3.26
N ALA A 128 0.93 4.77 3.99
CA ALA A 128 0.31 3.55 3.46
C ALA A 128 1.28 2.70 2.61
N HIS A 129 2.38 2.24 3.21
CA HIS A 129 3.26 1.30 2.51
C HIS A 129 2.58 -0.05 2.34
N LEU A 130 2.00 -0.57 3.43
CA LEU A 130 1.18 -1.78 3.51
C LEU A 130 1.84 -3.04 2.93
N ASN A 131 3.14 -2.98 2.68
CA ASN A 131 3.93 -3.96 1.96
C ASN A 131 5.41 -3.83 2.39
N PRO A 132 6.03 -4.91 2.89
CA PRO A 132 7.44 -4.95 3.25
C PRO A 132 8.38 -4.51 2.12
N ALA A 133 8.10 -4.92 0.88
CA ALA A 133 8.95 -4.62 -0.28
C ALA A 133 8.86 -3.15 -0.72
N VAL A 134 7.69 -2.52 -0.52
CA VAL A 134 7.50 -1.07 -0.73
C VAL A 134 8.23 -0.27 0.34
N SER A 135 8.12 -0.70 1.62
CA SER A 135 8.84 -0.06 2.73
C SER A 135 10.35 -0.11 2.54
N TRP A 136 10.85 -1.24 2.07
CA TRP A 136 12.25 -1.41 1.69
C TRP A 136 12.67 -0.45 0.58
N ALA A 137 11.91 -0.36 -0.52
CA ALA A 137 12.25 0.53 -1.62
C ALA A 137 12.23 2.00 -1.22
N PHE A 138 11.24 2.46 -0.44
CA PHE A 138 11.26 3.83 0.08
C PHE A 138 12.48 4.09 0.97
N ALA A 139 12.90 3.12 1.79
CA ALA A 139 14.11 3.29 2.60
C ALA A 139 15.39 3.39 1.78
N LEU A 140 15.46 2.71 0.64
CA LEU A 140 16.62 2.75 -0.25
C LEU A 140 16.67 4.04 -1.09
N PHE A 141 15.54 4.41 -1.69
CA PHE A 141 15.51 5.45 -2.73
C PHE A 141 15.00 6.80 -2.23
N ARG A 142 14.28 6.84 -1.10
CA ARG A 142 13.76 8.07 -0.48
C ARG A 142 14.10 8.15 1.03
N PRO A 143 15.38 7.94 1.43
CA PRO A 143 15.77 7.87 2.84
C PRO A 143 15.48 9.15 3.63
N GLU A 144 15.41 10.30 2.96
CA GLU A 144 15.02 11.59 3.53
C GLU A 144 13.55 11.63 3.98
N HIS A 145 12.69 10.82 3.35
CA HIS A 145 11.28 10.70 3.69
C HIS A 145 10.99 9.48 4.56
N PHE A 146 11.71 8.37 4.33
CA PHE A 146 11.54 7.13 5.07
C PHE A 146 12.89 6.54 5.49
N PRO A 147 13.36 6.81 6.72
CA PRO A 147 14.67 6.34 7.17
C PRO A 147 14.68 4.81 7.40
N VAL A 148 15.80 4.17 7.07
CA VAL A 148 15.97 2.70 7.08
C VAL A 148 15.61 2.01 8.40
N TRP A 149 15.80 2.67 9.54
CA TRP A 149 15.48 2.07 10.85
C TRP A 149 13.98 1.83 11.04
N LYS A 150 13.11 2.50 10.27
CA LYS A 150 11.64 2.29 10.29
C LYS A 150 11.20 1.04 9.53
N VAL A 151 12.06 0.45 8.70
CA VAL A 151 11.73 -0.71 7.88
C VAL A 151 11.23 -1.87 8.75
N VAL A 152 11.99 -2.25 9.78
CA VAL A 152 11.64 -3.39 10.63
C VAL A 152 10.34 -3.17 11.43
N PRO A 153 10.13 -2.01 12.11
CA PRO A 153 8.85 -1.72 12.75
C PRO A 153 7.65 -1.76 11.79
N TYR A 154 7.79 -1.22 10.57
CA TYR A 154 6.73 -1.25 9.57
C TYR A 154 6.42 -2.69 9.13
N MET A 155 7.44 -3.48 8.81
CA MET A 155 7.29 -4.89 8.42
C MET A 155 6.60 -5.72 9.51
N ALA A 156 6.95 -5.50 10.78
CA ALA A 156 6.31 -6.18 11.90
C ALA A 156 4.82 -5.81 12.03
N ALA A 157 4.49 -4.52 11.88
CA ALA A 157 3.11 -4.05 11.91
C ALA A 157 2.28 -4.60 10.74
N GLN A 158 2.84 -4.59 9.52
CA GLN A 158 2.22 -5.14 8.32
C GLN A 158 1.96 -6.64 8.47
N LEU A 159 2.94 -7.41 8.94
CA LEU A 159 2.79 -8.84 9.16
C LEU A 159 1.71 -9.14 10.21
N ALA A 160 1.70 -8.41 11.33
CA ALA A 160 0.65 -8.55 12.34
C ALA A 160 -0.74 -8.21 11.77
N GLY A 161 -0.84 -7.15 10.96
CA GLY A 161 -2.07 -6.78 10.26
C GLY A 161 -2.55 -7.88 9.32
N ALA A 162 -1.65 -8.44 8.52
CA ALA A 162 -1.95 -9.53 7.61
C ALA A 162 -2.43 -10.79 8.31
N ILE A 163 -1.80 -11.17 9.43
CA ILE A 163 -2.23 -12.31 10.27
C ILE A 163 -3.65 -12.07 10.80
N ILE A 164 -3.92 -10.91 11.40
CA ILE A 164 -5.24 -10.63 11.99
C ILE A 164 -6.32 -10.53 10.91
N GLY A 165 -6.05 -9.80 9.81
CA GLY A 165 -6.99 -9.66 8.70
C GLY A 165 -7.35 -11.01 8.06
N SER A 166 -6.37 -11.89 7.87
CA SER A 166 -6.61 -13.23 7.32
C SER A 166 -7.32 -14.16 8.29
N ALA A 167 -7.02 -14.09 9.60
CA ALA A 167 -7.76 -14.85 10.62
C ALA A 167 -9.24 -14.46 10.69
N ILE A 168 -9.53 -13.15 10.62
CA ILE A 168 -10.92 -12.65 10.56
C ILE A 168 -11.60 -13.15 9.27
N CYS A 169 -10.93 -13.03 8.12
CA CYS A 169 -11.44 -13.53 6.84
C CYS A 169 -11.76 -15.04 6.92
N TYR A 170 -10.85 -15.85 7.45
CA TYR A 170 -11.09 -17.28 7.64
C TYR A 170 -12.31 -17.51 8.54
N GLY A 171 -12.44 -16.78 9.65
CA GLY A 171 -13.61 -16.85 10.52
C GLY A 171 -14.92 -16.65 9.76
N CYS A 172 -14.99 -15.64 8.88
CA CYS A 172 -16.16 -15.34 8.06
C CYS A 172 -16.54 -16.46 7.08
N PHE A 173 -15.57 -17.19 6.53
CA PHE A 173 -15.79 -18.21 5.49
C PHE A 173 -15.60 -19.66 5.99
N SER A 174 -15.26 -19.86 7.26
CA SER A 174 -14.85 -21.14 7.83
C SER A 174 -15.82 -22.28 7.54
N ASN A 175 -17.12 -22.07 7.79
CA ASN A 175 -18.16 -23.06 7.52
C ASN A 175 -18.27 -23.40 6.02
N MET A 176 -18.17 -22.40 5.16
CA MET A 176 -18.26 -22.57 3.70
C MET A 176 -17.06 -23.35 3.17
N ILE A 177 -15.88 -23.11 3.73
CA ILE A 177 -14.66 -23.86 3.41
C ILE A 177 -14.82 -25.33 3.80
N VAL A 178 -15.26 -25.61 5.04
CA VAL A 178 -15.43 -26.99 5.53
C VAL A 178 -16.49 -27.75 4.72
N ILE A 179 -17.63 -27.13 4.42
CA ILE A 179 -18.67 -27.75 3.59
C ILE A 179 -18.12 -28.09 2.20
N LYS A 180 -17.31 -27.21 1.61
CA LYS A 180 -16.71 -27.44 0.31
C LYS A 180 -15.64 -28.53 0.34
N GLU A 181 -14.80 -28.54 1.38
CA GLU A 181 -13.82 -29.59 1.63
C GLU A 181 -14.51 -30.96 1.70
N ASP A 182 -15.59 -31.08 2.48
CA ASP A 182 -16.36 -32.32 2.62
C ASP A 182 -17.03 -32.74 1.31
N ALA A 183 -17.62 -31.79 0.58
CA ALA A 183 -18.33 -32.06 -0.68
C ALA A 183 -17.39 -32.54 -1.80
N GLU A 184 -16.16 -32.02 -1.83
CA GLU A 184 -15.15 -32.35 -2.84
C GLU A 184 -14.18 -33.46 -2.37
N GLY A 185 -14.36 -33.98 -1.16
CA GLY A 185 -13.48 -35.00 -0.58
C GLY A 185 -12.05 -34.50 -0.35
N ILE A 186 -11.87 -33.21 -0.12
CA ILE A 186 -10.57 -32.57 0.08
C ILE A 186 -10.14 -32.71 1.54
N ILE A 187 -9.04 -33.40 1.76
CA ILE A 187 -8.44 -33.53 3.09
C ILE A 187 -7.44 -32.40 3.30
N ARG A 188 -7.75 -31.51 4.24
CA ARG A 188 -6.88 -30.41 4.64
C ARG A 188 -5.45 -30.89 4.97
N GLY A 189 -4.45 -30.18 4.45
CA GLY A 189 -3.03 -30.49 4.65
C GLY A 189 -2.46 -31.58 3.74
N LYS A 190 -3.28 -32.21 2.89
CA LYS A 190 -2.82 -33.16 1.86
C LYS A 190 -2.64 -32.48 0.51
N LEU A 191 -1.83 -33.10 -0.35
CA LEU A 191 -1.69 -32.65 -1.74
C LEU A 191 -3.07 -32.64 -2.42
N GLY A 192 -3.38 -31.56 -3.12
CA GLY A 192 -4.70 -31.27 -3.64
C GLY A 192 -5.40 -30.19 -2.81
N SER A 193 -5.21 -30.15 -1.48
CA SER A 193 -5.90 -29.19 -0.61
C SER A 193 -5.42 -27.74 -0.78
N GLN A 194 -4.42 -27.49 -1.62
CA GLN A 194 -4.01 -26.13 -2.00
C GLN A 194 -5.16 -25.34 -2.65
N VAL A 195 -6.12 -25.99 -3.32
CA VAL A 195 -7.28 -25.30 -3.92
C VAL A 195 -8.19 -24.65 -2.87
N MET A 196 -8.23 -25.19 -1.64
CA MET A 196 -8.99 -24.62 -0.52
C MET A 196 -8.17 -23.61 0.29
N SER A 197 -6.84 -23.69 0.21
CA SER A 197 -5.93 -22.73 0.85
C SER A 197 -5.58 -21.54 -0.05
N SER A 198 -5.75 -21.67 -1.36
CA SER A 198 -5.41 -20.67 -2.37
C SER A 198 -6.18 -19.35 -2.27
N PRO A 199 -7.32 -19.24 -1.54
CA PRO A 199 -7.86 -17.93 -1.23
C PRO A 199 -6.95 -17.08 -0.34
N PHE A 200 -6.18 -17.74 0.54
CA PHE A 200 -5.33 -17.13 1.55
C PHE A 200 -3.88 -17.02 1.09
N ASN A 201 -3.33 -18.14 0.62
CA ASN A 201 -1.92 -18.28 0.25
C ASN A 201 -1.77 -18.25 -1.27
N SER A 202 -0.65 -17.70 -1.76
CA SER A 202 -0.35 -17.75 -3.19
C SER A 202 0.37 -19.04 -3.58
N TYR A 203 0.04 -19.58 -4.74
CA TYR A 203 0.66 -20.78 -5.29
C TYR A 203 0.91 -20.60 -6.79
N PHE A 204 1.96 -21.26 -7.27
CA PHE A 204 2.29 -21.34 -8.70
C PHE A 204 2.35 -22.81 -9.16
N PRO A 205 1.83 -23.11 -10.36
CA PRO A 205 0.79 -22.33 -11.02
C PRO A 205 -0.43 -22.12 -10.11
N ASN A 206 -1.27 -21.14 -10.43
CA ASN A 206 -2.52 -20.98 -9.70
C ASN A 206 -3.33 -22.29 -9.75
N PRO A 207 -3.68 -22.89 -8.59
CA PRO A 207 -4.35 -24.18 -8.55
C PRO A 207 -5.70 -24.20 -9.30
N GLY A 208 -6.37 -23.05 -9.42
CA GLY A 208 -7.61 -22.92 -10.17
C GLY A 208 -7.44 -23.00 -11.70
N PHE A 209 -6.21 -22.99 -12.21
CA PHE A 209 -5.88 -23.13 -13.63
C PHE A 209 -5.17 -24.46 -13.95
N VAL A 210 -4.93 -25.32 -12.95
CA VAL A 210 -4.38 -26.66 -13.16
C VAL A 210 -5.52 -27.61 -13.50
N GLY A 211 -5.52 -28.15 -14.72
CA GLY A 211 -6.60 -29.01 -15.19
C GLY A 211 -6.57 -29.25 -16.70
N GLU A 212 -7.52 -30.04 -17.17
CA GLU A 212 -7.62 -30.44 -18.58
C GLU A 212 -7.88 -29.26 -19.52
N ASP A 213 -8.69 -28.28 -19.09
CA ASP A 213 -9.06 -27.11 -19.90
C ASP A 213 -7.86 -26.28 -20.37
N THR A 214 -6.81 -26.21 -19.54
CA THR A 214 -5.57 -25.50 -19.85
C THR A 214 -4.44 -26.43 -20.28
N GLY A 215 -4.56 -27.73 -19.99
CA GLY A 215 -3.47 -28.70 -20.08
C GLY A 215 -2.35 -28.46 -19.06
N TRP A 216 -2.60 -27.65 -18.01
CA TRP A 216 -1.56 -27.30 -17.04
C TRP A 216 -1.45 -28.34 -15.94
N THR A 217 -0.22 -28.53 -15.47
CA THR A 217 0.15 -29.37 -14.33
C THR A 217 0.76 -28.50 -13.25
N MET A 218 0.95 -29.03 -12.04
CA MET A 218 1.64 -28.30 -10.97
C MET A 218 3.08 -27.90 -11.36
N GLN A 219 3.66 -28.49 -12.41
CA GLN A 219 5.02 -28.21 -12.89
C GLN A 219 5.06 -27.21 -14.06
N THR A 220 3.91 -26.77 -14.58
CA THR A 220 3.84 -25.87 -15.73
C THR A 220 4.52 -24.53 -15.47
N VAL A 221 4.38 -23.99 -14.25
CA VAL A 221 5.12 -22.80 -13.82
C VAL A 221 6.21 -23.22 -12.85
N SER A 222 7.46 -22.90 -13.20
CA SER A 222 8.62 -23.20 -12.35
C SER A 222 8.79 -22.17 -11.23
N PRO A 223 9.51 -22.51 -10.14
CA PRO A 223 9.83 -21.54 -9.09
C PRO A 223 10.56 -20.29 -9.61
N ALA A 224 11.45 -20.44 -10.59
CA ALA A 224 12.13 -19.30 -11.22
C ALA A 224 11.16 -18.42 -12.04
N GLY A 225 10.20 -19.04 -12.72
CA GLY A 225 9.15 -18.33 -13.44
C GLY A 225 8.26 -17.52 -12.48
N ALA A 226 7.78 -18.14 -11.40
CA ALA A 226 6.99 -17.48 -10.38
C ALA A 226 7.76 -16.34 -9.69
N PHE A 227 9.03 -16.57 -9.35
CA PHE A 227 9.91 -15.51 -8.83
C PHE A 227 10.00 -14.31 -9.80
N GLY A 228 10.16 -14.57 -11.10
CA GLY A 228 10.21 -13.53 -12.13
C GLY A 228 8.90 -12.74 -12.24
N VAL A 229 7.76 -13.42 -12.15
CA VAL A 229 6.44 -12.78 -12.16
C VAL A 229 6.20 -11.94 -10.92
N GLU A 230 6.52 -12.44 -9.72
CA GLU A 230 6.46 -11.68 -8.47
C GLU A 230 7.36 -10.44 -8.51
N ALA A 231 8.59 -10.57 -9.02
CA ALA A 231 9.51 -9.45 -9.19
C ALA A 231 8.99 -8.42 -10.21
N LEU A 232 8.47 -8.87 -11.35
CA LEU A 232 7.93 -7.98 -12.39
C LEU A 232 6.67 -7.25 -11.90
N GLY A 233 5.72 -7.98 -11.30
CA GLY A 233 4.47 -7.42 -10.80
C GLY A 233 4.69 -6.40 -9.67
N THR A 234 5.53 -6.76 -8.68
CA THR A 234 5.85 -5.84 -7.58
C THR A 234 6.70 -4.66 -8.06
N GLY A 235 7.61 -4.89 -9.00
CA GLY A 235 8.40 -3.84 -9.62
C GLY A 235 7.52 -2.83 -10.37
N PHE A 236 6.56 -3.30 -11.16
CA PHE A 236 5.61 -2.42 -11.83
C PHE A 236 4.76 -1.63 -10.84
N LEU A 237 4.26 -2.28 -9.78
CA LEU A 237 3.58 -1.59 -8.67
C LEU A 237 4.44 -0.47 -8.07
N MET A 238 5.68 -0.78 -7.69
CA MET A 238 6.56 0.21 -7.07
C MET A 238 6.94 1.33 -8.03
N PHE A 239 7.18 1.03 -9.30
CA PHE A 239 7.47 2.03 -10.32
C PHE A 239 6.33 3.03 -10.46
N VAL A 240 5.08 2.55 -10.51
CA VAL A 240 3.90 3.42 -10.53
C VAL A 240 3.79 4.24 -9.24
N VAL A 241 4.01 3.63 -8.07
CA VAL A 241 4.02 4.35 -6.78
C VAL A 241 5.02 5.50 -6.81
N LEU A 242 6.26 5.26 -7.22
CA LEU A 242 7.31 6.29 -7.29
C LEU A 242 6.93 7.39 -8.29
N CYS A 243 6.49 7.02 -9.50
CA CYS A 243 6.09 7.98 -10.52
C CYS A 243 4.93 8.88 -10.05
N LEU A 244 3.87 8.30 -9.48
CA LEU A 244 2.69 9.04 -9.06
C LEU A 244 2.93 9.91 -7.82
N THR A 245 3.89 9.54 -6.97
CA THR A 245 4.27 10.30 -5.78
C THR A 245 5.39 11.31 -6.03
N ASP A 246 6.00 11.31 -7.23
CA ASP A 246 7.07 12.23 -7.55
C ASP A 246 6.57 13.68 -7.65
N ALA A 247 7.17 14.56 -6.86
CA ALA A 247 6.79 15.98 -6.81
C ALA A 247 7.04 16.75 -8.13
N ARG A 248 7.77 16.16 -9.08
CA ARG A 248 8.05 16.72 -10.43
C ARG A 248 7.05 16.24 -11.47
N HIS A 249 6.09 15.39 -11.10
CA HIS A 249 5.08 14.88 -12.01
C HIS A 249 4.26 16.02 -12.63
N GLN A 250 4.36 16.17 -13.96
CA GLN A 250 3.82 17.34 -14.67
C GLN A 250 2.29 17.46 -14.60
N LEU A 251 1.58 16.33 -14.50
CA LEU A 251 0.11 16.34 -14.38
C LEU A 251 -0.41 16.76 -13.00
N ARG A 252 0.45 17.06 -12.02
CA ARG A 252 0.07 17.49 -10.66
C ARG A 252 -0.98 16.57 -10.01
N ILE A 253 -0.60 15.31 -9.83
CA ILE A 253 -1.48 14.25 -9.35
C ILE A 253 -1.89 14.50 -7.89
N SER A 254 -3.20 14.42 -7.60
CA SER A 254 -3.73 14.52 -6.25
C SER A 254 -3.51 13.23 -5.45
N GLY A 255 -3.45 13.30 -4.11
CA GLY A 255 -3.30 12.10 -3.28
C GLY A 255 -4.38 11.03 -3.51
N GLY A 256 -5.63 11.45 -3.76
CA GLY A 256 -6.71 10.51 -4.12
C GLY A 256 -6.49 9.83 -5.48
N THR A 257 -5.89 10.54 -6.43
CA THR A 257 -5.50 9.98 -7.72
C THR A 257 -4.30 9.04 -7.60
N VAL A 258 -3.33 9.33 -6.71
CA VAL A 258 -2.25 8.38 -6.38
C VAL A 258 -2.84 7.08 -5.86
N ALA A 259 -3.72 7.14 -4.85
CA ALA A 259 -4.32 5.96 -4.25
C ALA A 259 -5.09 5.11 -5.28
N THR A 260 -5.89 5.77 -6.12
CA THR A 260 -6.60 5.11 -7.23
C THR A 260 -5.64 4.48 -8.23
N GLY A 261 -4.56 5.19 -8.61
CA GLY A 261 -3.55 4.69 -9.52
C GLY A 261 -2.86 3.43 -9.02
N VAL A 262 -2.47 3.40 -7.73
CA VAL A 262 -1.90 2.22 -7.07
C VAL A 262 -2.89 1.04 -7.12
N GLY A 263 -4.16 1.28 -6.81
CA GLY A 263 -5.19 0.24 -6.90
C GLY A 263 -5.42 -0.28 -8.31
N LEU A 264 -5.46 0.60 -9.32
CA LEU A 264 -5.57 0.20 -10.72
C LEU A 264 -4.37 -0.64 -11.17
N THR A 265 -3.16 -0.32 -10.69
CA THR A 265 -1.97 -1.14 -10.93
C THR A 265 -2.11 -2.53 -10.32
N VAL A 266 -2.61 -2.65 -9.10
CA VAL A 266 -2.89 -3.97 -8.51
C VAL A 266 -3.95 -4.70 -9.33
N ALA A 267 -5.01 -4.02 -9.76
CA ALA A 267 -6.08 -4.65 -10.53
C ALA A 267 -5.59 -5.26 -11.85
N ILE A 268 -4.76 -4.52 -12.61
CA ILE A 268 -4.23 -5.03 -13.87
C ILE A 268 -3.20 -6.14 -13.64
N VAL A 269 -2.32 -6.01 -12.65
CA VAL A 269 -1.29 -7.00 -12.35
C VAL A 269 -1.93 -8.32 -11.93
N VAL A 270 -2.93 -8.30 -11.05
CA VAL A 270 -3.70 -9.50 -10.67
C VAL A 270 -4.44 -10.08 -11.86
N SER A 271 -5.12 -9.26 -12.67
CA SER A 271 -5.90 -9.76 -13.81
C SER A 271 -5.05 -10.49 -14.86
N VAL A 272 -3.78 -10.10 -15.00
CA VAL A 272 -2.86 -10.65 -16.01
C VAL A 272 -2.04 -11.81 -15.46
N PHE A 273 -1.46 -11.66 -14.27
CA PHE A 273 -0.47 -12.60 -13.76
C PHE A 273 -1.02 -13.63 -12.77
N ALA A 274 -2.23 -13.44 -12.23
CA ALA A 274 -2.78 -14.38 -11.26
C ALA A 274 -2.97 -15.83 -11.77
N PRO A 275 -3.11 -16.14 -13.07
CA PRO A 275 -3.03 -17.54 -13.51
C PRO A 275 -1.67 -18.18 -13.23
N LEU A 276 -0.58 -17.40 -13.31
CA LEU A 276 0.79 -17.92 -13.23
C LEU A 276 1.22 -18.20 -11.79
N ASP A 277 0.92 -17.31 -10.85
CA ASP A 277 1.43 -17.43 -9.47
C ASP A 277 0.49 -16.88 -8.38
N GLN A 278 -0.75 -16.53 -8.75
CA GLN A 278 -1.72 -15.83 -7.89
C GLN A 278 -1.31 -14.43 -7.41
N THR A 279 -0.14 -13.93 -7.83
CA THR A 279 0.25 -12.52 -7.77
C THR A 279 0.10 -11.94 -6.37
N SER A 280 0.90 -12.46 -5.44
CA SER A 280 0.97 -11.94 -4.08
C SER A 280 1.43 -10.49 -4.07
N ILE A 281 2.56 -10.23 -4.75
CA ILE A 281 3.26 -8.94 -4.87
C ILE A 281 3.52 -8.21 -3.53
N ASN A 282 3.42 -8.94 -2.41
CA ASN A 282 3.52 -8.39 -1.06
C ASN A 282 3.90 -9.49 -0.05
N PRO A 283 5.12 -9.47 0.51
CA PRO A 283 5.57 -10.50 1.44
C PRO A 283 4.71 -10.64 2.70
N ALA A 284 4.15 -9.56 3.25
CA ALA A 284 3.27 -9.64 4.43
C ALA A 284 1.92 -10.27 4.08
N ARG A 285 1.35 -9.91 2.92
CA ARG A 285 0.07 -10.42 2.40
C ARG A 285 0.09 -11.89 2.03
N ASP A 286 1.26 -12.50 1.85
CA ASP A 286 1.39 -13.94 1.65
C ASP A 286 1.88 -14.66 2.91
N PHE A 287 2.90 -14.15 3.60
CA PHE A 287 3.42 -14.82 4.79
C PHE A 287 2.44 -14.81 5.96
N GLY A 288 1.73 -13.70 6.20
CA GLY A 288 0.75 -13.60 7.28
C GLY A 288 -0.36 -14.66 7.18
N PRO A 289 -1.07 -14.77 6.05
CA PRO A 289 -2.09 -15.79 5.85
C PRO A 289 -1.55 -17.22 5.85
N ARG A 290 -0.30 -17.44 5.44
CA ARG A 290 0.35 -18.77 5.56
C ARG A 290 0.49 -19.21 7.01
N LEU A 291 0.86 -18.31 7.91
CA LEU A 291 0.94 -18.62 9.34
C LEU A 291 -0.43 -19.01 9.90
N VAL A 292 -1.48 -18.31 9.49
CA VAL A 292 -2.86 -18.61 9.90
C VAL A 292 -3.30 -19.97 9.36
N THR A 293 -3.17 -20.20 8.05
CA THR A 293 -3.58 -21.48 7.44
C THR A 293 -2.74 -22.66 7.93
N TYR A 294 -1.45 -22.47 8.22
CA TYR A 294 -0.60 -23.47 8.87
C TYR A 294 -1.16 -23.85 10.24
N ALA A 295 -1.49 -22.86 11.08
CA ALA A 295 -2.09 -23.10 12.39
C ALA A 295 -3.49 -23.77 12.32
N LEU A 296 -4.17 -23.67 11.17
CA LEU A 296 -5.49 -24.25 10.92
C LEU A 296 -5.44 -25.62 10.23
N GLY A 297 -4.26 -26.25 10.15
CA GLY A 297 -4.08 -27.64 9.73
C GLY A 297 -3.78 -27.84 8.24
N TRP A 298 -3.47 -26.79 7.48
CA TRP A 298 -2.95 -26.95 6.11
C TRP A 298 -1.47 -27.37 6.08
N ASP A 299 -0.75 -27.34 7.21
CA ASP A 299 0.59 -27.90 7.36
C ASP A 299 1.54 -27.57 6.19
N ALA A 300 2.10 -28.59 5.54
CA ALA A 300 3.04 -28.48 4.43
C ALA A 300 2.45 -27.79 3.19
N ILE A 301 1.12 -27.76 3.04
CA ILE A 301 0.44 -27.02 1.97
C ILE A 301 0.54 -25.52 2.21
N SER A 302 0.56 -25.07 3.47
CA SER A 302 0.80 -23.65 3.79
C SER A 302 2.28 -23.30 3.75
N ILE A 303 3.11 -24.08 4.46
CA ILE A 303 4.56 -23.81 4.64
C ILE A 303 5.33 -25.12 4.51
N PRO A 304 6.25 -25.27 3.53
CA PRO A 304 6.70 -24.25 2.56
C PRO A 304 5.77 -24.10 1.33
N GLY A 305 4.65 -24.83 1.32
CA GLY A 305 3.76 -24.94 0.18
C GLY A 305 4.26 -25.92 -0.88
N PRO A 306 3.38 -26.26 -1.86
CA PRO A 306 3.77 -27.07 -3.01
C PRO A 306 5.03 -26.53 -3.69
N GLN A 307 5.86 -27.43 -4.22
CA GLN A 307 7.14 -27.11 -4.86
C GLN A 307 8.15 -26.37 -3.96
N SER A 308 7.93 -26.32 -2.64
CA SER A 308 8.68 -25.45 -1.72
C SER A 308 8.69 -23.99 -2.18
N GLY A 309 7.58 -23.54 -2.76
CA GLY A 309 7.50 -22.30 -3.52
C GLY A 309 7.40 -21.00 -2.72
N MET A 310 7.06 -21.05 -1.42
CA MET A 310 6.78 -19.85 -0.62
C MET A 310 7.84 -18.73 -0.75
N TRP A 311 9.12 -19.08 -0.88
CA TRP A 311 10.21 -18.09 -0.95
C TRP A 311 10.08 -17.15 -2.15
N THR A 312 9.42 -17.54 -3.24
CA THR A 312 9.24 -16.67 -4.42
C THR A 312 8.47 -15.41 -4.06
N TYR A 313 7.43 -15.55 -3.24
CA TYR A 313 6.59 -14.46 -2.74
C TYR A 313 7.25 -13.62 -1.64
N LEU A 314 8.28 -14.17 -0.99
CA LEU A 314 9.01 -13.46 0.05
C LEU A 314 10.19 -12.68 -0.51
N VAL A 315 10.84 -13.17 -1.58
CA VAL A 315 12.08 -12.59 -2.12
C VAL A 315 11.83 -11.82 -3.41
N GLY A 316 11.01 -12.34 -4.32
CA GLY A 316 10.68 -11.72 -5.60
C GLY A 316 10.25 -10.26 -5.47
N PRO A 317 9.33 -9.92 -4.56
CA PRO A 317 8.90 -8.54 -4.35
C PRO A 317 10.03 -7.56 -4.04
N PHE A 318 10.96 -7.91 -3.15
CA PHE A 318 12.10 -7.02 -2.81
C PHE A 318 13.02 -6.76 -4.00
N VAL A 319 13.27 -7.80 -4.81
CA VAL A 319 14.06 -7.68 -6.03
C VAL A 319 13.35 -6.76 -7.01
N GLY A 320 12.06 -7.00 -7.23
CA GLY A 320 11.20 -6.18 -8.08
C GLY A 320 11.20 -4.70 -7.70
N THR A 321 10.94 -4.38 -6.43
CA THR A 321 10.88 -2.99 -5.97
C THR A 321 12.24 -2.29 -6.04
N THR A 322 13.34 -3.02 -5.84
CA THR A 322 14.69 -2.48 -5.99
C THR A 322 14.98 -2.09 -7.44
N PHE A 323 14.68 -2.96 -8.41
CA PHE A 323 14.83 -2.64 -9.83
C PHE A 323 13.94 -1.47 -10.27
N ALA A 324 12.71 -1.41 -9.76
CA ALA A 324 11.79 -0.32 -10.05
C ALA A 324 12.30 1.04 -9.56
N GLY A 325 12.90 1.09 -8.37
CA GLY A 325 13.53 2.31 -7.86
C GLY A 325 14.69 2.78 -8.73
N LEU A 326 15.58 1.86 -9.12
CA LEU A 326 16.67 2.16 -10.06
C LEU A 326 16.15 2.69 -11.41
N LEU A 327 15.13 2.03 -11.96
CA LEU A 327 14.53 2.42 -13.24
C LEU A 327 13.85 3.79 -13.16
N HIS A 328 13.09 4.02 -12.09
CA HIS A 328 12.47 5.33 -11.84
C HIS A 328 13.52 6.42 -11.75
N ASP A 329 14.57 6.21 -10.96
CA ASP A 329 15.57 7.25 -10.74
C ASP A 329 16.41 7.50 -12.00
N ALA A 330 16.75 6.47 -12.77
CA ALA A 330 17.39 6.64 -14.08
C ALA A 330 16.50 7.43 -15.05
N MET A 331 15.18 7.19 -15.06
CA MET A 331 14.24 7.91 -15.91
C MET A 331 14.08 9.38 -15.49
N MET A 332 14.06 9.67 -14.19
CA MET A 332 13.69 10.99 -13.68
C MET A 332 14.89 11.90 -13.34
N TYR A 333 16.05 11.33 -13.03
CA TYR A 333 17.25 12.08 -12.65
C TYR A 333 18.41 11.95 -13.66
N GLY A 334 18.34 10.99 -14.58
CA GLY A 334 19.50 10.58 -15.38
C GLY A 334 20.46 9.70 -14.58
N LEU A 335 21.40 9.04 -15.29
CA LEU A 335 22.49 8.25 -14.67
C LEU A 335 23.61 9.16 -14.16
#